data_AF-A0A135VKT2-F1
#
_entry.id   AF-A0A135VKT2-F1
#
_cell.length_a   1.000
_cell.length_b   1.000
_cell.length_c   1.000
_cell.angle_alpha   90.00
_cell.angle_beta   90.00
_cell.angle_gamma   90.00
#
_symmetry.space_group_name_H-M   'P 1'
#
loop_
_entity.id
_entity.type
_entity.pdbx_description
1 polymer ?
#
loop_
_entity_poly.entity_id
_entity_poly.type
_entity_poly.pdbx_seq_one_letter_code
_entity_poly.pdbx_strand_id
1 'polypeptide(L)'
;MKDAKNRTVGRYRDVSELRIQFQCEYRFYLKQKIGDKSSFACREGSKLHQDIGMNSIVTQTPHPFLMALIVIVIVAAAILWVLG
;
A
#
# COMPACT_ATOMS: atom_id res chain seq x y z
N MET A 1 18.74 31.69 -5.54
CA MET A 1 18.84 30.22 -5.49
C MET A 1 17.68 29.71 -4.65
N LYS A 2 16.69 29.12 -5.31
CA LYS A 2 15.55 28.43 -4.69
C LYS A 2 16.06 27.06 -4.25
N ASP A 3 15.86 26.67 -2.99
CA ASP A 3 15.67 25.27 -2.55
C ASP A 3 15.41 25.22 -1.03
N ALA A 4 14.33 25.85 -0.60
CA ALA A 4 13.67 25.49 0.65
C ALA A 4 12.60 24.44 0.34
N LYS A 5 13.01 23.28 -0.21
CA LYS A 5 12.09 22.18 -0.51
C LYS A 5 11.91 21.34 0.75
N ASN A 6 10.83 21.62 1.47
CA ASN A 6 10.15 20.73 2.42
C ASN A 6 11.05 19.92 3.35
N ARG A 7 11.43 20.52 4.49
CA ARG A 7 11.61 19.74 5.72
C ARG A 7 10.24 19.36 6.28
N THR A 8 9.61 18.48 5.51
CA THR A 8 8.69 17.42 5.92
C THR A 8 9.04 16.67 7.20
N VAL A 9 9.33 17.31 8.33
CA VAL A 9 9.42 16.57 9.61
C VAL A 9 7.99 16.21 9.99
N GLY A 10 7.40 15.28 9.24
CA GLY A 10 6.21 14.56 9.65
C GLY A 10 6.53 13.95 11.01
N ARG A 11 5.57 14.05 11.92
CA ARG A 11 5.69 13.73 13.35
C ARG A 11 6.18 12.30 13.67
N TYR A 12 6.39 11.47 12.65
CA TYR A 12 6.86 10.09 12.74
C TYR A 12 8.02 9.86 11.76
N ARG A 13 9.13 9.32 12.29
CA ARG A 13 10.26 8.83 11.48
C ARG A 13 9.94 7.47 10.89
N ASP A 14 10.36 7.26 9.65
CA ASP A 14 10.31 5.93 9.05
C ASP A 14 11.22 4.97 9.85
N VAL A 15 10.73 3.77 10.10
CA VAL A 15 11.46 2.68 10.77
C VAL A 15 12.76 2.37 10.02
N SER A 16 12.75 2.53 8.68
CA SER A 16 13.94 2.36 7.86
C SER A 16 15.05 3.37 8.20
N GLU A 17 14.68 4.62 8.50
CA GLU A 17 15.60 5.68 8.90
C GLU A 17 16.14 5.49 10.33
N LEU A 18 15.28 5.07 11.26
CA LEU A 18 15.66 4.72 12.62
C LEU A 18 16.70 3.61 12.62
N ARG A 19 16.52 2.57 11.80
CA ARG A 19 17.49 1.48 11.65
C ARG A 19 18.86 1.98 11.20
N ILE A 20 18.90 2.88 10.21
CA ILE A 20 20.17 3.45 9.72
C ILE A 20 20.85 4.26 10.82
N GLN A 21 20.10 5.05 11.59
CA GLN A 21 20.64 5.82 12.71
C GLN A 21 21.27 4.90 13.77
N PHE A 22 20.60 3.80 14.15
CA PHE A 22 21.14 2.86 15.13
C PHE A 22 22.35 2.07 14.64
N GLN A 23 22.45 1.78 13.33
CA GLN A 23 23.60 1.10 12.76
C GLN A 23 24.81 2.02 12.56
N CYS A 24 24.59 3.24 12.04
CA CYS A 24 25.65 4.21 11.81
C CYS A 24 25.07 5.62 11.67
N GLU A 25 25.21 6.42 12.73
CA GLU A 25 24.72 7.80 12.77
C GLU A 25 25.35 8.69 11.68
N TYR A 26 26.63 8.49 11.39
CA TYR A 26 27.31 9.24 10.31
C TYR A 26 26.73 8.92 8.93
N ARG A 27 26.34 7.66 8.68
CA ARG A 27 25.66 7.27 7.45
C ARG A 27 24.28 7.93 7.33
N PHE A 28 23.55 8.02 8.43
CA PHE A 28 22.29 8.74 8.48
C PHE A 28 22.47 10.24 8.13
N TYR A 29 23.48 10.88 8.72
CA TYR A 29 23.83 12.28 8.42
C TYR A 29 24.13 12.49 6.93
N LEU A 30 24.94 11.62 6.32
CA LEU A 30 25.25 11.69 4.89
C LEU A 30 24.00 11.50 4.02
N LYS A 31 23.11 10.56 4.38
CA LYS A 31 21.85 10.34 3.67
C LYS A 31 20.95 11.58 3.71
N GLN A 32 20.90 12.30 4.83
CA GLN A 32 20.15 13.57 4.94
C GLN A 32 20.78 14.72 4.15
N LYS A 33 22.11 14.79 4.09
CA LYS A 33 22.84 15.89 3.44
C LYS A 33 22.95 15.73 1.93
N ILE A 34 23.20 14.51 1.45
CA ILE A 34 23.53 14.21 0.05
C ILE A 34 22.33 13.58 -0.66
N GLY A 35 21.37 13.02 0.09
CA GLY A 35 20.26 12.23 -0.45
C GLY A 35 20.65 10.76 -0.63
N ASP A 36 19.65 9.94 -0.95
CA ASP A 36 19.84 8.51 -1.17
C ASP A 36 20.02 8.21 -2.66
N LYS A 37 20.99 7.34 -3.00
CA LYS A 37 21.16 6.86 -4.38
C LYS A 37 20.33 5.59 -4.54
N SER A 38 19.32 5.62 -5.42
CA SER A 38 18.52 4.43 -5.70
C SER A 38 19.39 3.37 -6.39
N SER A 39 19.49 2.20 -5.77
CA SER A 39 20.11 1.04 -6.41
C SER A 39 19.11 0.37 -7.35
N PHE A 40 19.63 -0.37 -8.34
CA PHE A 40 18.80 -1.15 -9.26
C PHE A 40 17.89 -2.13 -8.51
N ALA A 41 18.41 -2.80 -7.48
CA ALA A 41 17.64 -3.71 -6.63
C ALA A 41 16.49 -3.01 -5.88
N CYS A 42 16.71 -1.78 -5.40
CA CYS A 42 15.65 -1.01 -4.74
C CYS A 42 14.51 -0.68 -5.71
N ARG A 43 14.83 -0.38 -6.97
CA ARG A 43 13.85 -0.08 -8.00
C ARG A 43 13.03 -1.31 -8.39
N GLU A 44 13.69 -2.46 -8.51
CA GLU A 44 13.01 -3.73 -8.83
C GLU A 44 12.09 -4.18 -7.68
N GLY A 45 12.56 -4.06 -6.44
CA GLY A 45 11.73 -4.35 -5.26
C GLY A 45 10.49 -3.46 -5.18
N SER A 46 10.63 -2.14 -5.43
CA SER A 46 9.48 -1.23 -5.43
C SER A 46 8.43 -1.59 -6.50
N LYS A 47 8.87 -2.01 -7.69
CA LYS A 47 7.95 -2.48 -8.74
C LYS A 47 7.19 -3.72 -8.31
N LEU A 48 7.88 -4.71 -7.75
CA LEU A 48 7.24 -5.93 -7.27
C LEU A 48 6.17 -5.63 -6.19
N HIS A 49 6.47 -4.75 -5.25
CA HIS A 49 5.50 -4.33 -4.24
C HIS A 49 4.30 -3.58 -4.84
N GLN A 50 4.53 -2.77 -5.86
CA GLN A 50 3.46 -2.09 -6.58
C GLN A 50 2.55 -3.09 -7.32
N ASP A 51 3.15 -4.06 -8.02
CA ASP A 51 2.40 -5.08 -8.77
C ASP A 51 1.57 -5.96 -7.84
N ILE A 52 2.13 -6.41 -6.71
CA ILE A 52 1.38 -7.19 -5.70
C ILE A 52 0.27 -6.33 -5.07
N GLY A 53 0.56 -5.07 -4.75
CA GLY A 53 -0.42 -4.14 -4.20
C GLY A 53 -1.60 -3.92 -5.13
N MET A 54 -1.35 -3.73 -6.44
CA MET A 54 -2.41 -3.56 -7.43
C MET A 54 -3.23 -4.83 -7.63
N ASN A 55 -2.61 -6.00 -7.63
CA ASN A 55 -3.31 -7.28 -7.75
C ASN A 55 -4.22 -7.58 -6.55
N SER A 56 -3.86 -7.11 -5.35
CA SER A 56 -4.69 -7.25 -4.14
C SER A 56 -5.94 -6.37 -4.13
N ILE A 57 -5.95 -5.29 -4.91
CA ILE A 57 -7.09 -4.37 -5.02
C ILE A 57 -8.13 -4.92 -6.02
N VAL A 58 -7.68 -5.61 -7.08
CA VAL A 58 -8.57 -6.13 -8.13
C VAL A 58 -9.44 -7.29 -7.63
N THR A 59 -8.95 -8.11 -6.70
CA THR A 59 -9.70 -9.23 -6.11
C THR A 59 -10.80 -8.83 -5.14
N GLN A 60 -10.91 -7.54 -4.77
CA GLN A 60 -11.98 -7.02 -3.92
C GLN A 60 -13.15 -6.41 -4.69
N THR A 61 -13.15 -6.47 -6.03
CA THR A 61 -14.35 -6.07 -6.77
C THR A 61 -15.42 -7.16 -6.61
N PRO A 62 -16.59 -6.86 -6.00
CA PRO A 62 -17.63 -7.86 -5.88
C PRO A 62 -18.05 -8.27 -7.28
N HIS A 63 -17.86 -9.55 -7.63
CA HIS A 63 -18.31 -10.06 -8.90
C HIS A 63 -19.82 -9.80 -9.03
N PRO A 64 -20.26 -9.00 -10.02
CA PRO A 64 -21.66 -8.60 -10.14
C PRO A 64 -22.58 -9.81 -10.30
N PHE A 65 -22.07 -10.89 -10.88
CA PHE A 65 -22.75 -12.18 -10.98
C PHE A 65 -23.03 -12.82 -9.61
N LEU A 66 -22.06 -12.79 -8.70
CA LEU A 66 -22.19 -13.38 -7.36
C LEU A 66 -23.19 -12.59 -6.50
N MET A 67 -23.19 -11.26 -6.63
CA MET A 67 -24.20 -10.40 -5.99
C MET A 67 -25.60 -10.64 -6.56
N ALA A 68 -25.74 -10.77 -7.88
CA ALA A 68 -27.03 -11.08 -8.50
C ALA A 68 -27.57 -12.45 -8.05
N LEU A 69 -26.70 -13.45 -7.93
CA LEU A 69 -27.08 -14.79 -7.48
C LEU A 69 -27.57 -14.78 -6.02
N ILE A 70 -26.90 -14.06 -5.13
CA ILE A 70 -27.33 -13.90 -3.73
C ILE A 70 -28.73 -13.27 -3.64
N VAL A 71 -29.00 -12.23 -4.43
CA VAL A 71 -30.31 -11.57 -4.47
C VAL A 71 -31.40 -12.54 -4.91
N ILE A 72 -31.16 -13.33 -5.96
CA ILE A 72 -32.13 -14.33 -6.45
C ILE A 72 -32.43 -15.38 -5.37
N VAL A 73 -31.43 -15.87 -4.65
CA VAL A 73 -31.61 -16.87 -3.58
C VAL A 73 -32.45 -16.31 -2.43
N ILE A 74 -32.21 -15.05 -2.02
CA ILE A 74 -32.99 -14.39 -0.96
C ILE A 74 -34.46 -14.24 -1.37
N VAL A 75 -34.71 -13.82 -2.62
CA VAL A 75 -36.07 -13.66 -3.15
C VAL A 75 -36.78 -15.00 -3.22
N ALA A 76 -36.11 -16.05 -3.71
CA ALA A 76 -36.68 -17.40 -3.78
C ALA A 76 -37.03 -17.95 -2.39
N ALA A 77 -36.15 -17.76 -1.40
CA ALA A 77 -36.39 -18.17 -0.01
C ALA A 77 -37.58 -17.44 0.62
N ALA A 78 -37.72 -16.13 0.36
CA ALA A 78 -38.85 -15.35 0.85
C ALA A 78 -40.18 -15.81 0.23
N ILE A 79 -40.20 -16.12 -1.06
CA ILE A 79 -41.39 -16.65 -1.74
C ILE A 79 -41.76 -18.04 -1.19
N LEU A 80 -40.77 -18.92 -1.02
CA LEU A 80 -40.97 -20.24 -0.41
C LEU A 80 -41.55 -20.15 1.00
N TRP A 81 -41.10 -19.17 1.81
CA TRP A 81 -41.62 -18.95 3.16
C TRP A 81 -43.07 -18.47 3.20
N VAL A 82 -43.50 -17.70 2.20
CA VAL A 82 -44.89 -17.20 2.13
C VAL A 82 -45.85 -18.26 1.60
N LEU A 83 -45.36 -19.16 0.73
CA LEU A 83 -46.16 -20.21 0.11
C LEU A 83 -46.17 -21.54 0.89
N GLY A 84 -45.17 -21.79 1.73
CA GLY A 84 -45.07 -22.97 2.59
C GLY A 84 -45.60 -22.70 3.99
#